data_AF-A0A9Q0T2I7-F1
#
_entry.id   AF-A0A9Q0T2I7-F1
#
_cell.length_a   1.000
_cell.length_b   1.000
_cell.length_c   1.000
_cell.angle_alpha   90.00
_cell.angle_beta   90.00
_cell.angle_gamma   90.00
#
_symmetry.space_group_name_H-M   'P 1'
#
loop_
_entity.id
_entity.type
_entity.pdbx_description
1 polymer ?
#
loop_
_entity_poly.entity_id
_entity_poly.type
_entity_poly.pdbx_seq_one_letter_code
_entity_poly.pdbx_strand_id
1 'polypeptide(L)'
;MKKASFPESILFSESITSHLAAECWFDDACILDMDYFVKTLAGIKAKGVRPDLIGSIIAHYASKWLPDLSGDHHPGADRGLTIFAESPESVTTLWMKKRFFVETLVGILPPEKDSVPCNFLLRLLRIANMVGVEPTYRAELEKRISWQLDQASLEELMIPSFSHTCGTLLDVELIIRLVGMFVNLDEVAKSGAALIKVAKLVDSYLAEASVDSNLNLSEFVALAGALPSHARATDDGLYRAIDTYL
;
A
#
# COMPACT_ATOMS: atom_id res chain seq x y z
N MET A 1 -69.32 6.78 -12.40
CA MET A 1 -68.58 7.05 -11.14
C MET A 1 -67.11 7.16 -11.51
N LYS A 2 -66.49 8.30 -11.19
CA LYS A 2 -65.06 8.58 -11.42
C LYS A 2 -64.22 7.72 -10.48
N LYS A 3 -63.15 7.12 -10.99
CA LYS A 3 -61.96 6.79 -10.19
C LYS A 3 -60.73 7.19 -10.98
N ALA A 4 -60.03 8.21 -10.48
CA ALA A 4 -58.70 8.58 -10.88
C ALA A 4 -57.70 7.69 -10.11
N SER A 5 -56.62 7.27 -10.75
CA SER A 5 -55.38 6.88 -10.08
C SER A 5 -54.17 7.20 -10.96
N PHE A 6 -53.15 7.70 -10.28
CA PHE A 6 -51.96 8.42 -10.72
C PHE A 6 -50.95 7.56 -11.51
N PRO A 7 -50.01 8.19 -12.27
CA PRO A 7 -48.97 7.48 -13.01
C PRO A 7 -47.90 6.89 -12.08
N GLU A 8 -47.28 5.83 -12.58
CA GLU A 8 -46.28 4.97 -11.95
C GLU A 8 -45.11 5.75 -11.34
N SER A 9 -44.79 5.41 -10.08
CA SER A 9 -43.54 5.75 -9.44
C SER A 9 -42.39 5.06 -10.16
N ILE A 10 -41.50 5.85 -10.77
CA ILE A 10 -40.22 5.39 -11.28
C ILE A 10 -39.38 4.91 -10.08
N LEU A 11 -39.20 3.60 -9.99
CA LEU A 11 -38.16 2.98 -9.18
C LEU A 11 -36.81 3.44 -9.75
N PHE A 12 -36.18 4.41 -9.09
CA PHE A 12 -34.78 4.71 -9.32
C PHE A 12 -33.95 3.50 -8.88
N SER A 13 -33.44 2.77 -9.87
CA SER A 13 -32.52 1.66 -9.71
C SER A 13 -31.19 2.17 -9.12
N GLU A 14 -30.77 1.57 -8.01
CA GLU A 14 -29.43 1.71 -7.37
C GLU A 14 -28.26 1.34 -8.30
N SER A 15 -28.54 0.93 -9.54
CA SER A 15 -27.54 0.55 -10.55
C SER A 15 -26.81 1.74 -11.22
N ILE A 16 -27.33 2.96 -11.15
CA ILE A 16 -26.68 4.12 -11.82
C ILE A 16 -25.46 4.63 -11.01
N THR A 17 -25.48 4.44 -9.69
CA THR A 17 -24.39 4.85 -8.79
C THR A 17 -23.10 4.04 -8.94
N SER A 18 -23.18 2.79 -9.44
CA SER A 18 -21.98 1.95 -9.64
C SER A 18 -21.25 2.22 -10.96
N HIS A 19 -21.93 2.74 -11.99
CA HIS A 19 -21.30 3.07 -13.28
C HIS A 19 -20.59 4.44 -13.24
N LEU A 20 -21.14 5.40 -12.51
CA LEU A 20 -20.51 6.72 -12.33
C LEU A 20 -19.23 6.69 -11.48
N ALA A 21 -19.01 5.63 -10.70
CA ALA A 21 -17.83 5.48 -9.84
C ALA A 21 -16.53 5.17 -10.62
N ALA A 22 -16.64 4.76 -11.89
CA ALA A 22 -15.50 4.34 -12.70
C ALA A 22 -15.02 5.40 -13.71
N GLU A 23 -15.76 6.49 -13.94
CA GLU A 23 -15.62 7.30 -15.17
C GLU A 23 -14.98 8.69 -14.99
N CYS A 24 -14.33 9.01 -13.87
CA CYS A 24 -13.73 10.34 -13.70
C CYS A 24 -12.48 10.34 -12.81
N TRP A 25 -11.51 9.48 -13.13
CA TRP A 25 -10.24 9.48 -12.41
C TRP A 25 -9.30 10.52 -13.02
N PHE A 26 -8.87 11.49 -12.20
CA PHE A 26 -7.82 12.46 -12.51
C PHE A 26 -8.12 13.48 -13.64
N ASP A 27 -9.37 13.94 -13.78
CA ASP A 27 -9.63 15.19 -14.52
C ASP A 27 -9.20 16.42 -13.68
N ASP A 28 -9.20 17.63 -14.26
CA ASP A 28 -8.86 18.89 -13.57
C ASP A 28 -9.69 19.11 -12.28
N ALA A 29 -10.93 18.60 -12.25
CA ALA A 29 -11.78 18.59 -11.07
C ALA A 29 -11.19 17.78 -9.90
N CYS A 30 -10.47 16.69 -10.18
CA CYS A 30 -9.83 15.85 -9.17
C CYS A 30 -8.61 16.56 -8.57
N ILE A 31 -7.84 17.29 -9.40
CA ILE A 31 -6.71 18.10 -8.94
C ILE A 31 -7.20 19.19 -8.00
N LEU A 32 -8.29 19.88 -8.37
CA LEU A 32 -8.90 20.91 -7.53
C LEU A 32 -9.45 20.34 -6.22
N ASP A 33 -10.07 19.16 -6.25
CA ASP A 33 -10.53 18.44 -5.05
C ASP A 33 -9.36 18.12 -4.11
N MET A 34 -8.23 17.66 -4.68
CA MET A 34 -7.02 17.39 -3.91
C MET A 34 -6.45 18.66 -3.27
N ASP A 35 -6.32 19.77 -4.01
CA ASP A 35 -5.84 21.04 -3.46
C ASP A 35 -6.73 21.55 -2.31
N TYR A 36 -8.04 21.44 -2.48
CA TYR A 36 -9.01 21.80 -1.43
C TYR A 36 -8.88 20.88 -0.21
N PHE A 37 -8.70 19.58 -0.44
CA PHE A 37 -8.47 18.60 0.62
C PHE A 37 -7.19 18.93 1.41
N VAL A 38 -6.06 19.18 0.74
CA VAL A 38 -4.79 19.53 1.38
C VAL A 38 -4.92 20.81 2.22
N LYS A 39 -5.56 21.86 1.71
CA LYS A 39 -5.82 23.11 2.45
C LYS A 39 -6.70 22.88 3.67
N THR A 40 -7.76 22.10 3.51
CA THR A 40 -8.66 21.74 4.61
C THR A 40 -7.93 20.95 5.69
N LEU A 41 -7.12 19.97 5.28
CA LEU A 41 -6.32 19.14 6.18
C LEU A 41 -5.29 19.97 6.95
N ALA A 42 -4.66 20.97 6.31
CA ALA A 42 -3.77 21.90 6.99
C ALA A 42 -4.51 22.69 8.10
N GLY A 43 -5.73 23.14 7.83
CA GLY A 43 -6.59 23.79 8.83
C GLY A 43 -7.01 22.84 9.97
N ILE A 44 -7.25 21.56 9.67
CA ILE A 44 -7.54 20.52 10.67
C ILE A 44 -6.31 20.27 11.56
N LYS A 45 -5.12 20.15 10.97
CA LYS A 45 -3.84 20.01 11.69
C LYS A 45 -3.58 21.20 12.62
N ALA A 46 -3.82 22.42 12.16
CA ALA A 46 -3.64 23.64 12.94
C ALA A 46 -4.55 23.70 14.20
N LYS A 47 -5.64 22.93 14.23
CA LYS A 47 -6.52 22.81 15.40
C LYS A 47 -6.05 21.77 16.43
N GLY A 48 -4.90 21.13 16.20
CA GLY A 48 -4.35 20.13 17.12
C GLY A 48 -5.10 18.80 17.11
N VAL A 49 -5.75 18.45 15.99
CA VAL A 49 -6.37 17.12 15.84
C VAL A 49 -5.30 16.04 15.91
N ARG A 50 -5.61 14.93 16.57
CA ARG A 50 -4.65 13.85 16.78
C ARG A 50 -4.13 13.27 15.45
N PRO A 51 -2.85 12.90 15.36
CA PRO A 51 -2.24 12.32 14.16
C PRO A 51 -2.96 11.09 13.60
N ASP A 52 -3.45 10.19 14.45
CA ASP A 52 -4.17 8.97 14.05
C ASP A 52 -5.49 9.27 13.34
N LEU A 53 -6.20 10.31 13.78
CA LEU A 53 -7.43 10.78 13.13
C LEU A 53 -7.12 11.45 11.79
N ILE A 54 -6.03 12.21 11.72
CA ILE A 54 -5.53 12.79 10.46
C ILE A 54 -5.19 11.67 9.47
N GLY A 55 -4.46 10.64 9.91
CA GLY A 55 -4.12 9.48 9.09
C GLY A 55 -5.36 8.75 8.60
N SER A 56 -6.37 8.58 9.45
CA SER A 56 -7.66 7.97 9.08
C SER A 56 -8.43 8.80 8.04
N ILE A 57 -8.44 10.13 8.18
CA ILE A 57 -9.06 11.03 7.19
C ILE A 57 -8.35 10.92 5.84
N ILE A 58 -7.01 10.90 5.83
CA ILE A 58 -6.22 10.73 4.61
C ILE A 58 -6.50 9.37 3.98
N ALA A 59 -6.48 8.29 4.76
CA ALA A 59 -6.73 6.93 4.26
C ALA A 59 -8.13 6.80 3.64
N HIS A 60 -9.13 7.37 4.29
CA HIS A 60 -10.49 7.41 3.76
C HIS A 60 -10.58 8.21 2.47
N TYR A 61 -10.00 9.42 2.43
CA TYR A 61 -9.93 10.23 1.22
C TYR A 61 -9.22 9.50 0.08
N ALA A 62 -8.07 8.88 0.36
CA ALA A 62 -7.28 8.15 -0.62
C ALA A 62 -8.04 6.96 -1.21
N SER A 63 -8.82 6.23 -0.39
CA SER A 63 -9.60 5.07 -0.84
C SER A 63 -10.71 5.41 -1.85
N LYS A 64 -11.18 6.67 -1.87
CA LYS A 64 -12.15 7.16 -2.87
C LYS A 64 -11.55 7.19 -4.28
N TRP A 65 -10.24 7.43 -4.37
CA TRP A 65 -9.51 7.63 -5.62
C TRP A 65 -8.63 6.45 -6.00
N LEU A 66 -8.19 5.67 -5.02
CA LEU A 66 -7.38 4.47 -5.16
C LEU A 66 -8.05 3.35 -4.35
N PRO A 67 -9.03 2.64 -4.95
CA PRO A 67 -9.78 1.59 -4.26
C PRO A 67 -8.89 0.49 -3.67
N ASP A 68 -7.73 0.22 -4.28
CA ASP A 68 -6.74 -0.75 -3.79
C ASP A 68 -6.22 -0.43 -2.38
N LEU A 69 -6.45 0.78 -1.86
CA LEU A 69 -6.11 1.17 -0.50
C LEU A 69 -7.16 0.75 0.55
N SER A 70 -8.42 0.47 0.16
CA SER A 70 -9.54 0.25 1.09
C SER A 70 -9.44 -1.06 1.88
N GLY A 71 -8.75 -2.06 1.35
CA GLY A 71 -8.54 -3.35 1.99
C GLY A 71 -9.68 -4.33 1.94
N ASP A 72 -10.78 -3.98 1.28
CA ASP A 72 -11.80 -4.95 0.88
C ASP A 72 -11.26 -5.76 -0.29
N HIS A 73 -10.53 -6.83 0.03
CA HIS A 73 -10.21 -7.87 -0.93
C HIS A 73 -11.44 -8.77 -1.08
N HIS A 74 -12.22 -8.57 -2.14
CA HIS A 74 -13.11 -9.61 -2.64
C HIS A 74 -12.27 -10.58 -3.48
N PRO A 75 -12.02 -11.83 -3.03
CA PRO A 75 -11.30 -12.82 -3.82
C PRO A 75 -12.17 -13.19 -5.02
N GLY A 76 -11.84 -12.65 -6.19
CA GLY A 76 -12.63 -12.77 -7.41
C GLY A 76 -12.78 -11.47 -8.21
N ALA A 77 -12.47 -10.32 -7.60
CA ALA A 77 -12.25 -9.09 -8.35
C ALA A 77 -10.77 -9.03 -8.77
N ASP A 78 -10.40 -9.87 -9.74
CA ASP A 78 -9.28 -9.57 -10.62
C ASP A 78 -9.66 -8.29 -11.39
N ARG A 79 -9.50 -7.13 -10.73
CA ARG A 79 -9.35 -5.85 -11.41
C ARG A 79 -7.88 -5.68 -11.83
N GLY A 80 -7.31 -6.76 -12.37
CA GLY A 80 -6.26 -6.65 -13.37
C GLY A 80 -6.70 -5.61 -14.40
N LEU A 81 -5.90 -4.56 -14.50
CA LEU A 81 -5.91 -3.55 -15.55
C LEU A 81 -7.30 -3.25 -16.12
N THR A 82 -8.08 -2.37 -15.49
CA THR A 82 -9.18 -1.72 -16.21
C THR A 82 -8.56 -0.99 -17.39
N ILE A 83 -8.67 -1.62 -18.56
CA ILE A 83 -8.31 -1.05 -19.86
C ILE A 83 -9.04 0.29 -19.94
N PHE A 84 -8.24 1.33 -20.07
CA PHE A 84 -8.62 2.73 -20.17
C PHE A 84 -9.78 2.87 -21.15
N ALA A 85 -10.97 3.17 -20.65
CA ALA A 85 -12.07 3.61 -21.49
C ALA A 85 -11.77 5.03 -21.97
N GLU A 86 -11.63 5.13 -23.30
CA GLU A 86 -11.65 6.29 -24.20
C GLU A 86 -11.84 7.68 -23.55
N SER A 87 -10.83 8.17 -22.84
CA SER A 87 -10.60 9.60 -22.64
C SER A 87 -9.59 10.09 -23.68
N PRO A 88 -9.74 11.30 -24.25
CA PRO A 88 -8.76 11.87 -25.18
C PRO A 88 -7.41 12.22 -24.53
N GLU A 89 -7.26 12.07 -23.21
CA GLU A 89 -5.98 12.27 -22.53
C GLU A 89 -5.00 11.12 -22.81
N SER A 90 -3.74 11.49 -23.07
CA SER A 90 -2.65 10.52 -23.21
C SER A 90 -2.49 9.67 -21.94
N VAL A 91 -2.24 8.37 -22.10
CA VAL A 91 -1.92 7.43 -21.01
C VAL A 91 -0.80 7.97 -20.12
N THR A 92 0.19 8.65 -20.71
CA THR A 92 1.29 9.30 -19.99
C THR A 92 0.79 10.38 -19.04
N THR A 93 -0.18 11.19 -19.46
CA THR A 93 -0.75 12.26 -18.63
C THR A 93 -1.49 11.66 -17.43
N LEU A 94 -2.32 10.63 -17.64
CA LEU A 94 -3.02 9.99 -16.54
C LEU A 94 -2.04 9.37 -15.54
N TRP A 95 -0.98 8.73 -16.04
CA TRP A 95 0.07 8.16 -15.20
C TRP A 95 0.78 9.22 -14.36
N MET A 96 1.13 10.35 -14.95
CA MET A 96 1.74 11.49 -14.24
C MET A 96 0.81 12.06 -13.17
N LYS A 97 -0.49 12.20 -13.46
CA LYS A 97 -1.47 12.66 -12.47
C LYS A 97 -1.62 11.67 -11.31
N LYS A 98 -1.66 10.36 -11.59
CA LYS A 98 -1.68 9.32 -10.55
C LYS A 98 -0.43 9.35 -9.68
N ARG A 99 0.75 9.52 -10.30
CA ARG A 99 2.01 9.69 -9.57
C ARG A 99 1.98 10.92 -8.66
N PHE A 100 1.58 12.07 -9.19
CA PHE A 100 1.47 13.32 -8.42
C PHE A 100 0.51 13.17 -7.23
N PHE A 101 -0.62 12.48 -7.42
CA PHE A 101 -1.57 12.20 -6.35
C PHE A 101 -0.94 11.35 -5.25
N VAL A 102 -0.23 10.27 -5.60
CA VAL A 102 0.46 9.42 -4.62
C VAL A 102 1.54 10.21 -3.87
N GLU A 103 2.36 11.00 -4.57
CA GLU A 103 3.40 11.84 -3.95
C GLU A 103 2.79 12.86 -2.98
N THR A 104 1.67 13.49 -3.36
CA THR A 104 0.95 14.43 -2.50
C THR A 104 0.36 13.73 -1.27
N LEU A 105 -0.23 12.54 -1.43
CA LEU A 105 -0.71 11.74 -0.29
C LEU A 105 0.42 11.45 0.71
N VAL A 106 1.58 11.01 0.24
CA VAL A 106 2.76 10.77 1.08
C VAL A 106 3.19 12.06 1.79
N GLY A 107 3.23 13.18 1.06
CA GLY A 107 3.63 14.48 1.58
C GLY A 107 2.73 15.03 2.70
N ILE A 108 1.48 14.60 2.76
CA ILE A 108 0.53 15.04 3.80
C ILE A 108 0.38 14.04 4.97
N LEU A 109 1.02 12.87 4.93
CA LEU A 109 0.92 11.88 6.00
C LEU A 109 1.49 12.42 7.34
N PRO A 110 0.77 12.26 8.46
CA PRO A 110 1.26 12.63 9.79
C PRO A 110 2.56 11.89 10.12
N PRO A 111 3.66 12.56 10.53
CA PRO A 111 4.98 11.95 10.71
C PRO A 111 5.09 10.97 11.89
N GLU A 112 4.14 10.99 12.82
CA GLU A 112 4.17 10.22 14.05
C GLU A 112 4.04 8.71 13.78
N LYS A 113 4.76 7.89 14.55
CA LYS A 113 4.60 6.43 14.53
C LYS A 113 3.15 6.06 14.88
N ASP A 114 2.64 5.01 14.23
CA ASP A 114 1.29 4.47 14.43
C ASP A 114 0.14 5.46 14.10
N SER A 115 0.44 6.62 13.48
CA SER A 115 -0.58 7.56 12.99
C SER A 115 -1.30 7.08 11.73
N VAL A 116 -0.70 6.14 11.00
CA VAL A 116 -1.24 5.54 9.78
C VAL A 116 -1.01 4.03 9.87
N PRO A 117 -2.05 3.19 9.65
CA PRO A 117 -1.91 1.74 9.71
C PRO A 117 -0.86 1.17 8.75
N CYS A 118 -0.08 0.19 9.21
CA CYS A 118 0.99 -0.44 8.43
C CYS A 118 0.52 -1.02 7.09
N ASN A 119 -0.63 -1.71 7.07
CA ASN A 119 -1.22 -2.27 5.85
C ASN A 119 -1.54 -1.20 4.80
N PHE A 120 -2.08 -0.07 5.22
CA PHE A 120 -2.33 1.07 4.32
C PHE A 120 -1.01 1.60 3.74
N LEU A 121 0.03 1.75 4.56
CA LEU A 121 1.34 2.20 4.08
C LEU A 121 1.97 1.22 3.08
N LEU A 122 1.86 -0.09 3.31
CA LEU A 122 2.34 -1.12 2.39
C LEU A 122 1.59 -1.09 1.04
N ARG A 123 0.26 -0.96 1.07
CA ARG A 123 -0.54 -0.77 -0.16
C ARG A 123 -0.16 0.51 -0.89
N LEU A 124 0.03 1.60 -0.15
CA LEU A 124 0.47 2.86 -0.73
C LEU A 124 1.87 2.74 -1.33
N LEU A 125 2.80 2.02 -0.70
CA LEU A 125 4.13 1.73 -1.24
C LEU A 125 4.06 0.86 -2.51
N ARG A 126 3.19 -0.16 -2.54
CA ARG A 126 2.93 -0.96 -3.75
C ARG A 126 2.50 -0.06 -4.91
N ILE A 127 1.53 0.84 -4.68
CA ILE A 127 1.08 1.78 -5.70
C ILE A 127 2.19 2.77 -6.06
N ALA A 128 2.95 3.25 -5.08
CA ALA A 128 4.06 4.19 -5.28
C ALA A 128 5.17 3.61 -6.16
N ASN A 129 5.54 2.34 -5.96
CA ASN A 129 6.49 1.63 -6.80
C ASN A 129 5.91 1.39 -8.19
N MET A 130 4.64 0.99 -8.28
CA MET A 130 3.95 0.81 -9.56
C MET A 130 3.99 2.09 -10.40
N VAL A 131 3.66 3.26 -9.82
CA VAL A 131 3.63 4.55 -10.55
C VAL A 131 5.00 5.23 -10.67
N GLY A 132 6.02 4.65 -10.03
CA GLY A 132 7.40 5.14 -10.04
C GLY A 132 7.57 6.52 -9.41
N VAL A 133 7.11 6.72 -8.17
CA VAL A 133 7.28 8.00 -7.44
C VAL A 133 8.76 8.39 -7.26
N GLU A 134 9.03 9.66 -6.94
CA GLU A 134 10.39 10.11 -6.63
C GLU A 134 10.99 9.33 -5.43
N PRO A 135 12.31 9.01 -5.44
CA PRO A 135 12.97 8.28 -4.35
C PRO A 135 12.76 8.84 -2.94
N THR A 136 12.54 10.15 -2.80
CA THR A 136 12.27 10.84 -1.54
C THR A 136 10.96 10.37 -0.90
N TYR A 137 9.86 10.33 -1.66
CA TYR A 137 8.56 9.84 -1.18
C TYR A 137 8.59 8.34 -0.89
N ARG A 138 9.30 7.56 -1.72
CA ARG A 138 9.51 6.13 -1.46
C ARG A 138 10.26 5.90 -0.14
N ALA A 139 11.36 6.62 0.08
CA ALA A 139 12.16 6.50 1.30
C ALA A 139 11.35 6.90 2.55
N GLU A 140 10.50 7.93 2.46
CA GLU A 140 9.60 8.31 3.55
C GLU A 140 8.59 7.22 3.92
N LEU A 141 7.98 6.57 2.91
CA LEU A 141 7.10 5.42 3.14
C LEU A 141 7.85 4.26 3.79
N GLU A 142 8.99 3.87 3.24
CA GLU A 142 9.81 2.78 3.76
C GLU A 142 10.24 3.01 5.21
N LYS A 143 10.63 4.25 5.54
CA LYS A 143 10.95 4.65 6.91
C LYS A 143 9.79 4.43 7.87
N ARG A 144 8.58 4.85 7.48
CA ARG A 144 7.37 4.74 8.30
C ARG A 144 6.93 3.29 8.46
N ILE A 145 7.05 2.48 7.40
CA ILE A 145 6.74 1.04 7.43
C ILE A 145 7.73 0.32 8.35
N SER A 146 9.02 0.64 8.23
CA SER A 146 10.09 0.04 9.03
C SER A 146 9.93 0.27 10.54
N TRP A 147 9.18 1.30 10.97
CA TRP A 147 8.89 1.54 12.39
C TRP A 147 7.84 0.62 13.00
N GLN A 148 7.05 -0.03 12.16
CA GLN A 148 5.88 -0.83 12.54
C GLN A 148 5.80 -2.12 11.72
N LEU A 149 6.95 -2.63 11.27
CA LEU A 149 7.04 -3.83 10.44
C LEU A 149 6.48 -5.07 11.17
N ASP A 150 6.47 -5.06 12.51
CA ASP A 150 5.86 -6.09 13.34
C ASP A 150 4.32 -6.13 13.28
N GLN A 151 3.71 -5.13 12.65
CA GLN A 151 2.27 -5.03 12.38
C GLN A 151 1.90 -5.41 10.95
N ALA A 152 2.87 -5.69 10.08
CA ALA A 152 2.63 -6.07 8.70
C ALA A 152 2.06 -7.49 8.58
N SER A 153 1.21 -7.70 7.57
CA SER A 153 0.80 -9.03 7.13
C SER A 153 1.66 -9.48 5.95
N LEU A 154 1.77 -10.80 5.76
CA LEU A 154 2.49 -11.36 4.61
C LEU A 154 1.88 -10.88 3.28
N GLU A 155 0.55 -10.89 3.17
CA GLU A 155 -0.20 -10.47 1.99
C GLU A 155 0.16 -9.06 1.51
N GLU A 156 0.29 -8.10 2.44
CA GLU A 156 0.63 -6.72 2.09
C GLU A 156 2.13 -6.53 1.88
N LEU A 157 2.96 -7.36 2.50
CA LEU A 157 4.41 -7.35 2.31
C LEU A 157 4.83 -7.93 0.96
N MET A 158 3.99 -8.79 0.34
CA MET A 158 4.20 -9.31 -1.02
C MET A 158 3.97 -8.20 -2.05
N ILE A 159 4.97 -7.33 -2.21
CA ILE A 159 4.99 -6.24 -3.18
C ILE A 159 5.68 -6.74 -4.46
N PRO A 160 5.02 -6.66 -5.63
CA PRO A 160 5.62 -7.07 -6.89
C PRO A 160 6.83 -6.22 -7.26
N SER A 161 7.78 -6.82 -8.00
CA SER A 161 8.83 -6.06 -8.66
C SER A 161 8.26 -5.35 -9.88
N PHE A 162 8.36 -4.02 -9.90
CA PHE A 162 7.95 -3.18 -11.05
C PHE A 162 9.13 -2.77 -11.93
N SER A 163 10.30 -3.37 -11.71
CA SER A 163 11.49 -3.09 -12.50
C SER A 163 11.51 -3.89 -13.80
N HIS A 164 11.72 -3.20 -14.93
CA HIS A 164 11.84 -3.85 -16.25
C HIS A 164 13.13 -4.68 -16.42
N THR A 165 14.08 -4.55 -15.50
CA THR A 165 15.37 -5.26 -15.55
C THR A 165 15.46 -6.39 -14.51
N CYS A 166 14.47 -6.51 -13.63
CA CYS A 166 14.46 -7.52 -12.58
C CYS A 166 13.64 -8.73 -13.04
N GLY A 167 14.20 -9.93 -12.91
CA GLY A 167 13.50 -11.17 -13.25
C GLY A 167 12.57 -11.69 -12.14
N THR A 168 12.68 -11.16 -10.93
CA THR A 168 11.91 -11.66 -9.79
C THR A 168 10.47 -11.15 -9.82
N LEU A 169 9.54 -11.97 -9.32
CA LEU A 169 8.14 -11.61 -9.15
C LEU A 169 7.93 -10.60 -8.01
N LEU A 170 8.73 -10.73 -6.94
CA LEU A 170 8.66 -9.89 -5.75
C LEU A 170 9.89 -8.98 -5.64
N ASP A 171 9.68 -7.80 -5.05
CA ASP A 171 10.75 -6.85 -4.73
C ASP A 171 11.45 -7.27 -3.42
N VAL A 172 12.37 -8.23 -3.52
CA VAL A 172 13.09 -8.77 -2.36
C VAL A 172 14.08 -7.74 -1.79
N GLU A 173 14.69 -6.94 -2.66
CA GLU A 173 15.57 -5.84 -2.24
C GLU A 173 14.83 -4.82 -1.37
N LEU A 174 13.56 -4.50 -1.68
CA LEU A 174 12.73 -3.69 -0.81
C LEU A 174 12.59 -4.30 0.58
N ILE A 175 12.32 -5.60 0.68
CA ILE A 175 12.14 -6.25 1.98
C ILE A 175 13.45 -6.27 2.77
N ILE A 176 14.58 -6.51 2.11
CA ILE A 176 15.91 -6.39 2.73
C ILE A 176 16.11 -4.99 3.31
N ARG A 177 15.73 -3.93 2.56
CA ARG A 177 15.85 -2.54 3.02
C ARG A 177 14.91 -2.24 4.21
N LEU A 178 13.66 -2.68 4.16
CA LEU A 178 12.69 -2.52 5.25
C LEU A 178 13.15 -3.24 6.53
N VAL A 179 13.60 -4.49 6.42
CA VAL A 179 14.11 -5.26 7.56
C VAL A 179 15.39 -4.65 8.10
N GLY A 180 16.31 -4.22 7.23
CA GLY A 180 17.53 -3.55 7.64
C GLY A 180 17.24 -2.24 8.40
N MET A 181 16.31 -1.42 7.90
CA MET A 181 15.87 -0.22 8.61
C MET A 181 15.20 -0.57 9.94
N PHE A 182 14.31 -1.57 9.97
CA PHE A 182 13.72 -2.08 11.21
C PHE A 182 14.82 -2.48 12.19
N VAL A 183 15.78 -3.33 11.82
CA VAL A 183 16.86 -3.79 12.71
C VAL A 183 17.79 -2.68 13.18
N ASN A 184 17.90 -1.56 12.46
CA ASN A 184 18.71 -0.41 12.87
C ASN A 184 17.98 0.67 13.71
N LEU A 185 16.68 0.52 13.98
CA LEU A 185 16.00 1.37 14.97
C LEU A 185 16.59 1.19 16.39
N ASP A 186 16.44 2.19 17.25
CA ASP A 186 16.84 2.11 18.67
C ASP A 186 16.17 0.91 19.36
N GLU A 187 16.91 0.20 20.22
CA GLU A 187 16.43 -0.96 20.99
C GLU A 187 15.25 -0.60 21.89
N VAL A 188 15.19 0.64 22.40
CA VAL A 188 14.03 1.13 23.16
C VAL A 188 12.75 1.18 22.31
N ALA A 189 12.90 1.37 20.99
CA ALA A 189 11.78 1.41 20.05
C ALA A 189 11.29 0.02 19.62
N LYS A 190 12.00 -1.06 19.97
CA LYS A 190 11.66 -2.45 19.61
C LYS A 190 11.53 -3.33 20.83
N SER A 191 10.36 -3.93 20.98
CA SER A 191 10.23 -5.04 21.92
C SER A 191 10.81 -6.32 21.30
N GLY A 192 11.32 -7.23 22.14
CA GLY A 192 11.67 -8.58 21.69
C GLY A 192 10.50 -9.30 21.03
N ALA A 193 9.26 -9.00 21.42
CA ALA A 193 8.06 -9.52 20.76
C ALA A 193 7.91 -9.00 19.32
N ALA A 194 8.20 -7.73 19.06
CA ALA A 194 8.21 -7.17 17.71
C ALA A 194 9.26 -7.84 16.83
N LEU A 195 10.46 -8.06 17.37
CA LEU A 195 11.55 -8.73 16.68
C LEU A 195 11.18 -10.18 16.28
N ILE A 196 10.56 -10.93 17.19
CA ILE A 196 10.07 -12.30 16.90
C ILE A 196 8.99 -12.30 15.83
N LYS A 197 8.06 -11.33 15.86
CA LYS A 197 7.03 -11.21 14.81
C LYS A 197 7.64 -10.93 13.43
N VAL A 198 8.61 -10.02 13.36
CA VAL A 198 9.31 -9.71 12.10
C VAL A 198 10.09 -10.92 11.60
N ALA A 199 10.73 -11.70 12.48
CA ALA A 199 11.41 -12.94 12.07
C ALA A 199 10.46 -13.95 11.44
N LYS A 200 9.30 -14.20 12.05
CA LYS A 200 8.28 -15.07 11.47
C LYS A 200 7.75 -14.56 10.13
N LEU A 201 7.60 -13.24 10.01
CA LEU A 201 7.14 -12.60 8.78
C LEU A 201 8.18 -12.75 7.65
N VAL A 202 9.45 -12.53 7.95
CA VAL A 202 10.58 -12.71 7.02
C VAL A 202 10.70 -14.16 6.58
N ASP A 203 10.61 -15.12 7.50
CA ASP A 203 10.69 -16.54 7.17
C ASP A 203 9.49 -16.98 6.29
N SER A 204 8.30 -16.44 6.55
CA SER A 204 7.11 -16.67 5.72
C SER A 204 7.26 -16.06 4.34
N TYR A 205 7.79 -14.83 4.24
CA TYR A 205 8.06 -14.16 2.98
C TYR A 205 9.10 -14.92 2.16
N LEU A 206 10.20 -15.37 2.78
CA LEU A 206 11.23 -16.16 2.10
C LEU A 206 10.66 -17.46 1.55
N ALA A 207 9.75 -18.13 2.26
CA ALA A 207 9.12 -19.34 1.75
C ALA A 207 8.29 -19.07 0.48
N GLU A 208 7.56 -17.96 0.40
CA GLU A 208 6.82 -17.57 -0.81
C GLU A 208 7.76 -17.11 -1.93
N ALA A 209 8.76 -16.30 -1.62
CA ALA A 209 9.73 -15.78 -2.59
C ALA A 209 10.57 -16.90 -3.21
N SER A 210 10.83 -17.98 -2.47
CA SER A 210 11.64 -19.11 -2.93
C SER A 210 10.98 -19.95 -4.03
N VAL A 211 9.67 -19.79 -4.24
CA VAL A 211 8.95 -20.43 -5.36
C VAL A 211 9.38 -19.80 -6.70
N ASP A 212 9.92 -18.58 -6.67
CA ASP A 212 10.43 -17.90 -7.84
C ASP A 212 11.85 -18.38 -8.19
N SER A 213 11.98 -19.05 -9.34
CA SER A 213 13.27 -19.53 -9.84
C SER A 213 14.29 -18.43 -10.15
N ASN A 214 13.85 -17.17 -10.25
CA ASN A 214 14.71 -16.02 -10.49
C ASN A 214 15.28 -15.42 -9.19
N LEU A 215 14.84 -15.90 -8.01
CA LEU A 215 15.38 -15.45 -6.73
C LEU A 215 16.86 -15.83 -6.63
N ASN A 216 17.73 -14.83 -6.48
CA ASN A 216 19.16 -15.10 -6.41
C ASN A 216 19.59 -15.49 -4.98
N LEU A 217 20.63 -16.32 -4.89
CA LEU A 217 21.12 -16.85 -3.62
C LEU A 217 21.61 -15.73 -2.69
N SER A 218 22.21 -14.67 -3.24
CA SER A 218 22.69 -13.54 -2.45
C SER A 218 21.56 -12.79 -1.74
N GLU A 219 20.43 -12.57 -2.40
CA GLU A 219 19.23 -11.94 -1.83
C GLU A 219 18.61 -12.84 -0.77
N PHE A 220 18.46 -14.13 -1.06
CA PHE A 220 17.95 -15.10 -0.10
C PHE A 220 18.78 -15.08 1.19
N VAL A 221 20.11 -15.21 1.06
CA VAL A 221 21.03 -15.23 2.21
C VAL A 221 21.03 -13.89 2.94
N ALA A 222 21.02 -12.77 2.21
CA ALA A 222 20.98 -11.43 2.80
C ALA A 222 19.72 -11.24 3.66
N LEU A 223 18.55 -11.64 3.17
CA LEU A 223 17.30 -11.50 3.91
C LEU A 223 17.20 -12.51 5.07
N ALA A 224 17.60 -13.77 4.85
CA ALA A 224 17.62 -14.80 5.90
C ALA A 224 18.50 -14.40 7.10
N GLY A 225 19.64 -13.76 6.82
CA GLY A 225 20.61 -13.28 7.80
C GLY A 225 20.39 -11.84 8.29
N ALA A 226 19.33 -11.14 7.86
CA ALA A 226 19.13 -9.73 8.18
C ALA A 226 18.78 -9.47 9.66
N LEU A 227 18.24 -10.47 10.35
CA LEU A 227 17.80 -10.38 11.75
C LEU A 227 18.85 -11.00 12.70
N PRO A 228 18.96 -10.50 13.95
CA PRO A 228 19.88 -11.07 14.93
C PRO A 228 19.47 -12.49 15.32
N SER A 229 20.44 -13.29 15.76
CA SER A 229 20.24 -14.73 16.05
C SER A 229 19.17 -15.03 17.11
N HIS A 230 18.93 -14.13 18.06
CA HIS A 230 17.91 -14.30 19.10
C HIS A 230 16.49 -13.89 18.65
N ALA A 231 16.32 -13.41 17.42
CA ALA A 231 15.01 -13.07 16.86
C ALA A 231 14.16 -14.32 16.58
N ARG A 232 14.80 -15.47 16.33
CA ARG A 232 14.15 -16.75 16.08
C ARG A 232 14.15 -17.59 17.34
N ALA A 233 12.95 -17.98 17.78
CA ALA A 233 12.80 -18.99 18.83
C ALA A 233 12.93 -20.42 18.28
N THR A 234 12.61 -20.58 16.99
CA THR A 234 12.65 -21.83 16.22
C THR A 234 13.03 -21.50 14.79
N ASP A 235 13.84 -22.33 14.15
CA ASP A 235 14.30 -22.12 12.78
C ASP A 235 13.45 -22.87 11.73
N ASP A 236 12.37 -23.55 12.14
CA ASP A 236 11.51 -24.35 11.25
C ASP A 236 11.01 -23.57 10.03
N GLY A 237 10.63 -22.30 10.22
CA GLY A 237 10.18 -21.42 9.14
C GLY A 237 11.29 -21.14 8.12
N LEU A 238 12.50 -20.87 8.60
CA LEU A 238 13.68 -20.65 7.77
C LEU A 238 14.09 -21.94 7.05
N TYR A 239 14.10 -23.08 7.72
CA TYR A 239 14.39 -24.38 7.09
C TYR A 239 13.40 -24.71 5.97
N ARG A 240 12.10 -24.44 6.16
CA ARG A 240 11.10 -24.61 5.10
C ARG A 240 11.39 -23.71 3.89
N ALA A 241 11.79 -22.46 4.13
CA ALA A 241 12.15 -21.54 3.04
C ALA A 241 13.40 -22.04 2.28
N ILE A 242 14.42 -22.54 3.00
CA ILE A 242 15.62 -23.12 2.38
C ILE A 242 15.26 -24.35 1.54
N ASP A 243 14.42 -25.26 2.07
CA ASP A 243 13.98 -26.46 1.35
C ASP A 243 13.19 -26.12 0.07
N THR A 244 12.41 -25.03 0.10
CA THR A 244 11.69 -24.55 -1.10
C THR A 244 12.63 -23.92 -2.12
N TYR A 245 13.73 -23.32 -1.66
CA TYR A 245 14.70 -22.63 -2.51
C TYR A 245 15.64 -23.59 -3.28
N LEU A 246 15.97 -24.73 -2.69
CA LEU A 246 16.90 -25.74 -3.22
C LEU A 246 16.24 -26.69 -4.22
#